data_AF-A0A1E5KU15-F1
#
_entry.id   AF-A0A1E5KU15-F1
#
_cell.length_a   1.000
_cell.length_b   1.000
_cell.length_c   1.000
_cell.angle_alpha   90.00
_cell.angle_beta   90.00
_cell.angle_gamma   90.00
#
_symmetry.space_group_name_H-M   'P 1'
#
loop_
_entity.id
_entity.type
_entity.pdbx_description
1 polymer ?
#
loop_
_entity_poly.entity_id
_entity_poly.type
_entity_poly.pdbx_seq_one_letter_code
_entity_poly.pdbx_strand_id
1 'polypeptide(L)'
;MIDHLVIGEVPPSTTLGTIIVVSGAFLLLMLLIKKFAWESISEMLKKREDKIANDLDSAEQSRIAAAKLEEERQQKLLSSKTEAADIIKNAKESGDQNRQRILTETSEEVSRLREKARQDISQEHEEAMAEVKDEVAALSLQIAEKILNKELTQDVHEALINSYIEGLGKSNEA
;
A
#
# COMPACT_ATOMS: atom_id res chain seq x y z
N MET A 1 65.52 81.77 25.56
CA MET A 1 66.02 80.58 24.84
C MET A 1 64.78 79.87 24.34
N ILE A 2 64.37 79.96 23.08
CA ILE A 2 65.10 79.58 21.87
C ILE A 2 64.77 80.59 20.78
N ASP A 3 65.79 81.35 20.40
CA ASP A 3 65.84 82.16 19.19
C ASP A 3 66.34 81.24 18.07
N HIS A 4 65.52 81.02 17.03
CA HIS A 4 65.89 80.80 15.63
C HIS A 4 64.67 80.21 14.89
N LEU A 5 63.91 81.06 14.21
CA LEU A 5 63.41 80.69 12.89
C LEU A 5 63.23 81.99 12.12
N VAL A 6 64.35 82.46 11.57
CA VAL A 6 64.35 83.37 10.43
C VAL A 6 63.61 82.65 9.31
N ILE A 7 62.31 82.93 9.14
CA ILE A 7 61.65 82.74 7.85
C ILE A 7 61.99 83.98 7.05
N GLY A 8 63.06 83.86 6.28
CA GLY A 8 63.65 84.94 5.51
C GLY A 8 62.62 85.60 4.59
N GLU A 9 62.75 86.92 4.45
CA GLU A 9 62.20 87.65 3.32
C GLU A 9 62.72 86.98 2.04
N VAL A 10 61.81 86.30 1.35
CA VAL A 10 62.07 85.68 0.05
C VAL A 10 62.30 86.83 -0.94
N PRO A 11 63.51 87.01 -1.51
CA PRO A 11 63.77 88.11 -2.42
C PRO A 11 62.77 88.07 -3.59
N PRO A 12 62.31 89.22 -4.11
CA PRO A 12 61.24 89.29 -5.12
C PRO A 12 61.52 88.47 -6.40
N SER A 13 62.77 88.06 -6.65
CA SER A 13 63.18 87.17 -7.74
C SER A 13 62.83 85.68 -7.54
N THR A 14 62.45 85.25 -6.33
CA THR A 14 62.20 83.82 -6.00
C THR A 14 60.73 83.46 -5.78
N THR A 15 59.85 84.46 -5.60
CA THR A 15 58.39 84.28 -5.52
C THR A 15 57.83 83.62 -6.80
N LEU A 16 58.27 84.10 -7.96
CA LEU A 16 57.86 83.55 -9.27
C LEU A 16 58.28 82.07 -9.42
N GLY A 17 59.47 81.72 -8.92
CA GLY A 17 59.96 80.34 -8.91
C GLY A 17 59.13 79.42 -8.01
N THR A 18 58.75 79.88 -6.81
CA THR A 18 57.90 79.11 -5.90
C THR A 18 56.51 78.85 -6.48
N ILE A 19 55.89 79.83 -7.16
CA ILE A 19 54.59 79.68 -7.79
C ILE A 19 54.63 78.63 -8.91
N ILE A 20 55.71 78.61 -9.72
CA ILE A 20 55.88 77.62 -10.80
C ILE A 20 56.06 76.21 -10.23
N VAL A 21 56.89 76.04 -9.20
CA VAL A 21 57.14 74.73 -8.58
C VAL A 21 55.87 74.21 -7.88
N VAL A 22 55.17 75.06 -7.13
CA VAL A 22 53.91 74.67 -6.46
C VAL A 22 52.82 74.34 -7.48
N SER A 23 52.69 75.13 -8.56
CA SER A 23 51.74 74.85 -9.63
C SER A 23 52.07 73.54 -10.37
N GLY A 24 53.35 73.28 -10.63
CA GLY A 24 53.81 72.02 -11.21
C GLY A 24 53.53 70.81 -10.31
N ALA A 25 53.79 70.94 -9.01
CA ALA A 25 53.47 69.90 -8.02
C ALA A 25 51.95 69.67 -7.90
N PHE A 26 51.16 70.74 -7.95
CA PHE A 26 49.70 70.66 -7.94
C PHE A 26 49.15 69.99 -9.20
N LEU A 27 49.67 70.32 -10.38
CA LEU A 27 49.30 69.66 -11.64
C LEU A 27 49.70 68.18 -11.64
N LEU A 28 50.89 67.85 -11.15
CA LEU A 28 51.35 66.47 -11.01
C LEU A 28 50.44 65.68 -10.05
N LEU A 29 50.09 66.26 -8.90
CA LEU A 29 49.14 65.68 -7.96
C LEU A 29 47.75 65.49 -8.60
N MET A 30 47.26 66.47 -9.34
CA MET A 30 45.97 66.38 -10.05
C MET A 30 45.96 65.25 -11.07
N LEU A 31 47.07 65.05 -11.81
CA LEU A 31 47.20 63.94 -12.75
C LEU A 31 47.23 62.58 -12.03
N LEU A 32 47.93 62.48 -10.90
CA LEU A 32 47.94 61.27 -10.09
C LEU A 32 46.56 60.93 -9.53
N ILE A 33 45.84 61.91 -8.99
CA ILE A 33 44.47 61.73 -8.47
C ILE A 33 43.52 61.35 -9.61
N LYS A 34 43.58 62.03 -10.75
CA LYS A 34 42.73 61.73 -11.90
C LYS A 34 42.90 60.30 -12.38
N LYS A 35 44.13 59.77 -12.39
CA LYS A 35 44.39 58.39 -12.81
C LYS A 35 44.02 57.38 -11.72
N PHE A 36 44.44 57.60 -10.47
CA PHE A 36 44.34 56.58 -9.42
C PHE A 36 43.02 56.63 -8.64
N ALA A 37 42.54 57.82 -8.27
CA ALA A 37 41.34 57.96 -7.45
C ALA A 37 40.05 57.81 -8.28
N TRP A 38 40.04 58.28 -9.53
CA TRP A 38 38.85 58.19 -10.39
C TRP A 38 38.47 56.74 -10.70
N GLU A 39 39.46 55.89 -10.97
CA GLU A 39 39.27 54.48 -11.25
C GLU A 39 38.68 53.76 -10.03
N SER A 40 39.29 53.94 -8.85
CA SER A 40 38.82 53.30 -7.61
C SER A 40 37.42 53.77 -7.17
N ILE A 41 37.11 55.07 -7.31
CA ILE A 41 35.77 55.60 -6.97
C ILE A 41 34.72 55.08 -7.95
N SER A 42 35.01 55.08 -9.26
CA SER A 42 34.07 54.56 -10.26
C SER A 42 33.82 53.07 -10.08
N GLU A 43 34.84 52.29 -9.76
CA GLU A 43 34.71 50.86 -9.51
C GLU A 43 33.84 50.59 -8.27
N MET A 44 34.04 51.35 -7.18
CA MET A 44 33.22 51.21 -5.98
C MET A 44 31.73 51.53 -6.25
N LEU A 45 31.46 52.58 -7.03
CA LEU A 45 30.09 52.96 -7.39
C LEU A 45 29.43 51.90 -8.28
N LYS A 46 30.12 51.42 -9.32
CA LYS A 46 29.63 50.33 -10.17
C LYS A 46 29.38 49.05 -9.37
N LYS A 47 30.31 48.67 -8.48
CA LYS A 47 30.13 47.50 -7.62
C LYS A 47 28.91 47.62 -6.70
N ARG A 48 28.60 48.83 -6.22
CA ARG A 48 27.37 49.08 -5.43
C ARG A 48 26.12 48.97 -6.29
N GLU A 49 26.14 49.56 -7.48
CA GLU A 49 25.04 49.49 -8.44
C GLU A 49 24.76 48.04 -8.84
N ASP A 50 25.79 47.30 -9.27
CA ASP A 50 25.71 45.90 -9.65
C ASP A 50 25.22 45.04 -8.47
N LYS A 51 25.69 45.30 -7.26
CA LYS A 51 25.23 44.57 -6.07
C LYS A 51 23.74 44.81 -5.83
N ILE A 52 23.28 46.05 -5.88
CA ILE A 52 21.86 46.38 -5.66
C ILE A 52 20.99 45.76 -6.76
N ALA A 53 21.43 45.83 -8.02
CA ALA A 53 20.72 45.23 -9.14
C ALA A 53 20.62 43.71 -8.98
N ASN A 54 21.71 43.03 -8.63
CA ASN A 54 21.73 41.59 -8.38
C ASN A 54 20.90 41.19 -7.15
N ASP A 55 20.97 41.96 -6.06
CA ASP A 55 20.18 41.71 -4.85
C ASP A 55 18.67 41.86 -5.17
N LEU A 56 18.29 42.83 -6.00
CA LEU A 56 16.90 43.03 -6.41
C LEU A 56 16.40 41.93 -7.37
N ASP A 57 17.19 41.57 -8.38
CA ASP A 57 16.85 40.50 -9.33
C ASP A 57 16.76 39.14 -8.61
N SER A 58 17.71 38.83 -7.73
CA SER A 58 17.67 37.60 -6.94
C SER A 58 16.48 37.56 -5.98
N ALA A 59 16.10 38.70 -5.38
CA ALA A 59 14.90 38.79 -4.55
C ALA A 59 13.61 38.57 -5.35
N GLU A 60 13.54 39.13 -6.56
CA GLU A 60 12.41 38.93 -7.48
C GLU A 60 12.32 37.46 -7.94
N GLN A 61 13.42 36.87 -8.38
CA GLN A 61 13.49 35.46 -8.76
C GLN A 61 13.11 34.55 -7.59
N SER A 62 13.58 34.84 -6.38
CA SER A 62 13.22 34.09 -5.17
C SER A 62 11.73 34.20 -4.88
N ARG A 63 11.13 35.38 -5.06
CA ARG A 63 9.68 35.58 -4.88
C ARG A 63 8.87 34.78 -5.90
N ILE A 64 9.29 34.78 -7.18
CA ILE A 64 8.63 34.02 -8.25
C ILE A 64 8.76 32.51 -7.99
N ALA A 65 9.96 32.04 -7.62
CA ALA A 65 10.20 30.64 -7.30
C ALA A 65 9.39 30.19 -6.09
N ALA A 66 9.28 31.02 -5.05
CA ALA A 66 8.44 30.75 -3.88
C ALA A 66 6.96 30.67 -4.23
N ALA A 67 6.45 31.60 -5.05
CA ALA A 67 5.06 31.58 -5.52
C ALA A 67 4.75 30.31 -6.34
N LYS A 68 5.65 29.94 -7.25
CA LYS A 68 5.53 28.70 -8.05
C LYS A 68 5.56 27.46 -7.16
N LEU A 69 6.47 27.41 -6.19
CA LEU A 69 6.57 26.28 -5.26
C LEU A 69 5.30 26.16 -4.41
N GLU A 70 4.72 27.27 -3.97
CA GLU A 70 3.46 27.28 -3.23
C GLU A 70 2.30 26.73 -4.09
N GLU A 71 2.20 27.16 -5.35
CA GLU A 71 1.20 26.61 -6.28
C GLU A 71 1.38 25.10 -6.49
N GLU A 72 2.62 24.65 -6.76
CA GLU A 72 2.91 23.22 -6.91
C GLU A 72 2.60 22.42 -5.63
N ARG A 73 2.85 23.00 -4.46
CA ARG A 73 2.52 22.38 -3.16
C ARG A 73 1.01 22.26 -3.00
N GLN A 74 0.25 23.31 -3.31
CA GLN A 74 -1.21 23.28 -3.24
C GLN A 74 -1.79 22.25 -4.21
N GLN A 75 -1.30 22.20 -5.45
CA GLN A 75 -1.71 21.19 -6.43
C GLN A 75 -1.39 19.77 -5.95
N LYS A 76 -0.19 19.52 -5.43
CA LYS A 76 0.18 18.22 -4.85
C LYS A 76 -0.70 17.84 -3.67
N LEU A 77 -1.02 18.79 -2.78
CA LEU A 77 -1.91 18.53 -1.64
C LEU A 77 -3.32 18.16 -2.10
N LEU A 78 -3.87 18.85 -3.11
CA LEU A 78 -5.17 18.52 -3.67
C LEU A 78 -5.17 17.14 -4.36
N SER A 79 -4.12 16.84 -5.13
CA SER A 79 -3.94 15.53 -5.74
C SER A 79 -3.86 14.42 -4.69
N SER A 80 -3.04 14.58 -3.65
CA SER A 80 -2.92 13.59 -2.58
C SER A 80 -4.23 13.37 -1.82
N LYS A 81 -5.02 14.43 -1.60
CA LYS A 81 -6.36 14.29 -1.00
C LYS A 81 -7.33 13.51 -1.89
N THR A 82 -7.28 13.77 -3.20
CA THR A 82 -8.11 13.07 -4.19
C THR A 82 -7.72 11.60 -4.26
N GLU A 83 -6.43 11.31 -4.38
CA GLU A 83 -5.89 9.95 -4.40
C GLU A 83 -6.22 9.20 -3.11
N ALA A 84 -6.09 9.83 -1.94
CA ALA A 84 -6.49 9.23 -0.68
C ALA A 84 -8.00 8.89 -0.63
N ALA A 85 -8.84 9.79 -1.14
CA ALA A 85 -10.28 9.54 -1.22
C ALA A 85 -10.61 8.38 -2.18
N ASP A 86 -9.92 8.29 -3.31
CA ASP A 86 -10.07 7.20 -4.27
C ASP A 86 -9.59 5.86 -3.69
N ILE A 87 -8.47 5.84 -2.97
CA ILE A 87 -7.99 4.65 -2.25
C ILE A 87 -9.05 4.17 -1.25
N ILE A 88 -9.61 5.07 -0.45
CA ILE A 88 -10.65 4.71 0.54
C ILE A 88 -11.91 4.17 -0.17
N LYS A 89 -12.33 4.82 -1.26
CA LYS A 89 -13.48 4.39 -2.05
C LYS A 89 -13.26 2.99 -2.63
N ASN A 90 -12.12 2.75 -3.27
CA ASN A 90 -11.76 1.47 -3.87
C ASN A 90 -11.63 0.37 -2.79
N ALA A 91 -11.04 0.69 -1.64
CA ALA A 91 -10.95 -0.26 -0.52
C ALA A 91 -12.33 -0.64 0.01
N LYS A 92 -13.26 0.32 0.12
CA LYS A 92 -14.64 0.05 0.53
C LYS A 92 -15.38 -0.80 -0.49
N GLU A 93 -15.30 -0.46 -1.76
CA GLU A 93 -15.95 -1.20 -2.85
C GLU A 93 -15.40 -2.63 -2.95
N SER A 94 -14.09 -2.81 -2.90
CA SER A 94 -13.46 -4.13 -2.87
C SER A 94 -13.83 -4.92 -1.60
N GLY A 95 -13.95 -4.25 -0.46
CA GLY A 95 -14.40 -4.85 0.79
C GLY A 95 -15.84 -5.36 0.70
N ASP A 96 -16.75 -4.56 0.13
CA ASP A 96 -18.16 -4.93 -0.05
C ASP A 96 -18.31 -6.06 -1.09
N GLN A 97 -17.55 -6.01 -2.21
CA GLN A 97 -17.50 -7.10 -3.18
C GLN A 97 -16.98 -8.40 -2.57
N ASN A 98 -15.90 -8.35 -1.79
CA ASN A 98 -15.38 -9.51 -1.09
C ASN A 98 -16.37 -10.07 -0.07
N ARG A 99 -17.05 -9.21 0.69
CA ARG A 99 -18.10 -9.63 1.61
C ARG A 99 -19.21 -10.38 0.86
N GLN A 100 -19.70 -9.80 -0.24
CA GLN A 100 -20.76 -10.42 -1.03
C GLN A 100 -20.31 -11.78 -1.59
N ARG A 101 -19.09 -11.85 -2.12
CA ARG A 101 -18.51 -13.08 -2.63
C ARG A 101 -18.40 -14.16 -1.56
N ILE A 102 -17.87 -13.82 -0.38
CA ILE A 102 -17.77 -14.76 0.76
C ILE A 102 -19.15 -15.25 1.19
N LEU A 103 -20.15 -14.37 1.24
CA LEU A 103 -21.52 -14.77 1.59
C LEU A 103 -22.12 -15.73 0.57
N THR A 104 -21.95 -15.46 -0.72
CA THR A 104 -22.41 -16.34 -1.80
C THR A 104 -21.70 -17.69 -1.75
N GLU A 105 -20.37 -17.71 -1.71
CA GLU A 105 -19.56 -18.94 -1.61
C GLU A 105 -19.95 -19.76 -0.37
N THR A 106 -20.13 -19.10 0.78
CA THR A 106 -20.55 -19.77 2.02
C THR A 106 -21.96 -20.35 1.91
N SER A 107 -22.90 -19.62 1.30
CA SER A 107 -24.28 -20.10 1.11
C SER A 107 -24.34 -21.31 0.18
N GLU A 108 -23.54 -21.30 -0.89
CA GLU A 108 -23.39 -22.44 -1.80
C GLU A 108 -22.78 -23.64 -1.08
N GLU A 109 -21.71 -23.44 -0.32
CA GLU A 109 -21.04 -24.52 0.42
C GLU A 109 -21.94 -25.11 1.52
N VAL A 110 -22.68 -24.27 2.24
CA VAL A 110 -23.68 -24.75 3.23
C VAL A 110 -24.78 -25.55 2.55
N SER A 111 -25.24 -25.13 1.37
CA SER A 111 -26.27 -25.86 0.62
C SER A 111 -25.73 -27.22 0.16
N ARG A 112 -24.49 -27.25 -0.36
CA ARG A 112 -23.79 -28.49 -0.75
C ARG A 112 -23.60 -29.43 0.43
N LEU A 113 -23.19 -28.90 1.59
CA LEU A 113 -23.01 -29.68 2.81
C LEU A 113 -24.33 -30.27 3.30
N ARG A 114 -25.43 -29.50 3.26
CA ARG A 114 -26.76 -29.99 3.62
C ARG A 114 -27.24 -31.09 2.70
N GLU A 115 -27.03 -30.94 1.40
CA GLU A 115 -27.43 -31.96 0.43
C GLU A 115 -26.62 -33.25 0.66
N LYS A 116 -25.31 -33.14 0.85
CA LYS A 116 -24.47 -34.28 1.20
C LYS A 116 -24.92 -34.96 2.49
N ALA A 117 -25.17 -34.18 3.56
CA ALA A 117 -25.65 -34.73 4.82
C ALA A 117 -27.01 -35.45 4.68
N ARG A 118 -27.91 -34.97 3.81
CA ARG A 118 -29.17 -35.66 3.51
C ARG A 118 -28.94 -36.97 2.78
N GLN A 119 -28.01 -37.00 1.82
CA GLN A 119 -27.63 -38.23 1.12
C GLN A 119 -27.01 -39.24 2.07
N ASP A 120 -26.07 -38.81 2.91
CA ASP A 120 -25.41 -39.65 3.92
C ASP A 120 -26.46 -40.23 4.89
N ILE A 121 -27.40 -39.42 5.40
CA ILE A 121 -28.50 -39.88 6.27
C ILE A 121 -29.40 -40.89 5.56
N SER A 122 -29.74 -40.65 4.28
CA SER A 122 -30.59 -41.56 3.52
C SER A 122 -29.91 -42.91 3.33
N GLN A 123 -28.60 -42.90 3.04
CA GLN A 123 -27.81 -44.10 2.87
C GLN A 123 -27.69 -44.88 4.19
N GLU A 124 -27.35 -44.19 5.28
CA GLU A 124 -27.24 -44.81 6.62
C GLU A 124 -28.59 -45.38 7.10
N HIS A 125 -29.70 -44.72 6.76
CA HIS A 125 -31.04 -45.25 7.03
C HIS A 125 -31.35 -46.52 6.21
N GLU A 126 -30.96 -46.58 4.94
CA GLU A 126 -31.11 -47.79 4.13
C GLU A 126 -30.26 -48.95 4.67
N GLU A 127 -29.01 -48.68 5.04
CA GLU A 127 -28.10 -49.65 5.66
C GLU A 127 -28.65 -50.17 6.99
N ALA A 128 -29.10 -49.28 7.88
CA ALA A 128 -29.73 -49.68 9.15
C ALA A 128 -31.02 -50.50 8.94
N MET A 129 -31.83 -50.15 7.94
CA MET A 129 -33.04 -50.90 7.63
C MET A 129 -32.73 -52.29 7.04
N ALA A 130 -31.63 -52.44 6.31
CA ALA A 130 -31.14 -53.74 5.85
C ALA A 130 -30.67 -54.60 7.03
N GLU A 131 -29.88 -54.03 7.94
CA GLU A 131 -29.41 -54.72 9.15
C GLU A 131 -30.56 -55.20 10.03
N VAL A 132 -31.58 -54.36 10.25
CA VAL A 132 -32.79 -54.76 11.00
C VAL A 132 -33.53 -55.92 10.33
N LYS A 133 -33.61 -55.95 8.99
CA LYS A 133 -34.26 -57.06 8.26
C LYS A 133 -33.48 -58.37 8.45
N ASP A 134 -32.15 -58.30 8.40
CA ASP A 134 -31.29 -59.46 8.60
C ASP A 134 -31.38 -59.98 10.04
N GLU A 135 -31.43 -59.10 11.04
CA GLU A 135 -31.65 -59.48 12.45
C GLU A 135 -33.02 -60.15 12.65
N VAL A 136 -34.09 -59.62 12.04
CA VAL A 136 -35.43 -60.21 12.12
C VAL A 136 -35.49 -61.57 11.43
N ALA A 137 -34.82 -61.73 10.28
CA ALA A 137 -34.72 -63.01 9.59
C ALA A 137 -33.98 -64.05 10.45
N ALA A 138 -32.85 -63.67 11.05
CA ALA A 138 -32.08 -64.52 11.95
C ALA A 138 -32.89 -64.93 13.19
N LEU A 139 -33.63 -63.99 13.80
CA LEU A 139 -34.50 -64.28 14.93
C LEU A 139 -35.64 -65.22 14.55
N SER A 140 -36.24 -65.02 13.38
CA SER A 140 -37.33 -65.88 12.86
C SER A 140 -36.85 -67.31 12.62
N LEU A 141 -35.62 -67.48 12.09
CA LEU A 141 -35.00 -68.79 11.92
C LEU A 141 -34.76 -69.47 13.26
N GLN A 142 -34.24 -68.76 14.26
CA GLN A 142 -34.05 -69.30 15.61
C GLN A 142 -35.37 -69.74 16.27
N ILE A 143 -36.45 -68.97 16.08
CA ILE A 143 -37.78 -69.34 16.58
C ILE A 143 -38.28 -70.60 15.86
N ALA A 144 -38.15 -70.66 14.53
CA ALA A 144 -38.54 -71.83 13.73
C ALA A 144 -37.77 -73.09 14.15
N GLU A 145 -36.45 -72.99 14.34
CA GLU A 145 -35.62 -74.08 14.86
C GLU A 145 -36.07 -74.55 16.25
N LYS A 146 -36.42 -73.61 17.14
CA LYS A 146 -36.85 -73.94 18.51
C LYS A 146 -38.23 -74.59 18.55
N ILE A 147 -39.15 -74.17 17.68
CA ILE A 147 -40.48 -74.79 17.53
C ILE A 147 -40.33 -76.20 16.93
N LEU A 148 -39.55 -76.33 15.85
CA LEU A 148 -39.32 -77.63 15.20
C LEU A 148 -38.71 -78.64 16.16
N ASN A 149 -37.69 -78.24 16.94
CA ASN A 149 -37.09 -79.10 17.98
C ASN A 149 -38.08 -79.51 19.08
N LYS A 150 -39.14 -78.72 19.34
CA LYS A 150 -40.13 -79.01 20.38
C LYS A 150 -41.28 -79.89 19.88
N GLU A 151 -41.66 -79.76 18.61
CA GLU A 151 -42.75 -80.51 17.95
C GLU A 151 -42.28 -81.82 17.28
N LEU A 152 -40.96 -82.08 17.24
CA LEU A 152 -40.38 -83.33 16.74
C LEU A 152 -40.68 -84.51 17.68
N THR A 153 -41.85 -85.11 17.49
CA THR A 153 -42.24 -86.43 18.03
C THR A 153 -42.04 -87.51 16.96
N GLN A 154 -42.01 -88.79 17.37
CA GLN A 154 -41.77 -89.92 16.47
C GLN A 154 -42.78 -89.98 15.30
N ASP A 155 -44.03 -89.57 15.54
CA ASP A 155 -45.11 -89.52 14.55
C ASP A 155 -44.88 -88.43 13.48
N VAL A 156 -44.35 -87.27 13.87
CA VAL A 156 -44.04 -86.16 12.95
C VAL A 156 -42.86 -86.51 12.04
N HIS A 157 -41.88 -87.26 12.55
CA HIS A 157 -40.77 -87.77 11.74
C HIS A 157 -41.24 -88.75 10.65
N GLU A 158 -42.16 -89.67 10.98
CA GLU A 158 -42.69 -90.63 10.02
C GLU A 158 -43.54 -89.94 8.94
N ALA A 159 -44.35 -88.94 9.32
CA ALA A 159 -45.11 -88.10 8.38
C ALA A 159 -44.20 -87.26 7.46
N LEU A 160 -43.11 -86.68 7.98
CA LEU A 160 -42.12 -85.93 7.18
C LEU A 160 -41.41 -86.83 6.17
N ILE A 161 -41.00 -88.04 6.57
CA ILE A 161 -40.37 -89.02 5.67
C ILE A 161 -41.33 -89.42 4.55
N ASN A 162 -42.59 -89.73 4.89
CA ASN A 162 -43.60 -90.06 3.89
C ASN A 162 -43.86 -88.89 2.93
N SER A 163 -43.92 -87.64 3.42
CA SER A 163 -44.09 -86.46 2.57
C SER A 163 -42.90 -86.21 1.63
N TYR A 164 -41.67 -86.50 2.07
CA TYR A 164 -40.47 -86.40 1.24
C TYR A 164 -40.47 -87.48 0.16
N ILE A 165 -40.85 -88.72 0.51
CA ILE A 165 -40.96 -89.83 -0.45
C ILE A 165 -42.07 -89.54 -1.48
N GLU A 166 -43.20 -88.98 -1.05
CA GLU A 166 -44.29 -88.58 -1.95
C GLU A 166 -43.90 -87.39 -2.83
N GLY A 167 -43.15 -86.42 -2.31
CA GLY A 167 -42.60 -85.29 -3.06
C GLY A 167 -41.58 -85.74 -4.13
N LEU A 168 -40.72 -86.70 -3.80
CA LEU A 168 -39.80 -87.32 -4.75
C LEU A 168 -40.53 -88.17 -5.80
N GLY A 169 -41.62 -88.84 -5.42
CA GLY A 169 -42.50 -89.56 -6.34
C GLY A 169 -43.21 -88.64 -7.34
N LYS A 170 -43.71 -87.49 -6.89
CA LYS A 170 -44.37 -86.49 -7.76
C LYS A 170 -43.40 -85.77 -8.70
N SER A 171 -42.13 -85.59 -8.32
CA SER A 171 -41.10 -85.04 -9.22
C SER A 171 -40.58 -86.04 -10.26
N ASN A 172 -40.94 -87.33 -10.16
CA ASN A 172 -40.49 -88.39 -11.07
C ASN A 172 -41.63 -88.97 -11.95
N GLU A 173 -42.82 -88.36 -11.91
CA GLU A 173 -43.99 -88.67 -12.76
C GLU A 173 -44.35 -87.53 -13.73
N ALA A 174 -43.45 -86.56 -13.94
CA ALA A 174 -43.55 -85.50 -14.96
C ALA A 174 -42.36 -85.55 -15.93
#